data_AF-A0A3D0RH06-F1
#
_entry.id   AF-A0A3D0RH06-F1
#
_cell.length_a   1.000
_cell.length_b   1.000
_cell.length_c   1.000
_cell.angle_alpha   90.00
_cell.angle_beta   90.00
_cell.angle_gamma   90.00
#
_symmetry.space_group_name_H-M   'P 1'
#
loop_
_entity.id
_entity.type
_entity.pdbx_description
1 polymer ?
#
loop_
_entity_poly.entity_id
_entity_poly.type
_entity_poly.pdbx_seq_one_letter_code
_entity_poly.pdbx_strand_id
1 'polypeptide(L)'
;MNNSMKILSILLAAAALLSCTPPAETAQELALRFNTPAAAWEETLPLGNGRIGMMPDGGIDKELIVLNDITMWSGSEDPEALNPEALNYLPKIRELLLTGKNGEAQRMMYDHFQCGGLGSSGGKSKDAPYGCFQMLGDLHINYSYPQTEDTGNYVRTLSLNDAVASTVFMKGETTFTREYISSHADDVLAVHVAADKKGSVSFEVSLSRPERATLSVQENTLIMEGQLNDGYGTDKGVRYLTKVQIVNKGGELTAGSNTLAIANADEAVILISTSTDMLDKEYTSTVDSLLEQAKKRSFEKMKQAHIAAYKEKFDRVELWLGEQDNTTPTNERLAGFQTDDDPAFAALYFQYGRYLMISGTDENSLPLNLQGLWANQVQTPWNGDYHLNINVQMNYWPVEVCNLSELHKPLIDFTQSIVPSGEATAQTFYGANGWLAHMMSNPWKFTAPGEHASWGATNTGGAWLCEHLWEHYAFTQDKEYLRTVYPTLAGAAQFFLSSMISEPRNGWLVTAPSSSPENAFYMPGSDDRIFVCMGPTMDVQIVNELFTNV
;
A
#
# COMPACT_ATOMS: atom_id res chain seq x y z
N MET A 1 29.57 43.42 52.56
CA MET A 1 29.97 42.86 51.25
C MET A 1 28.72 42.70 50.41
N ASN A 2 28.71 43.34 49.26
CA ASN A 2 27.54 43.88 48.56
C ASN A 2 26.56 42.83 47.99
N ASN A 3 25.26 43.07 48.19
CA ASN A 3 24.16 42.37 47.50
C ASN A 3 24.32 42.38 45.97
N SER A 4 25.00 43.39 45.42
CA SER A 4 25.33 43.49 43.99
C SER A 4 26.26 42.37 43.50
N MET A 5 27.17 41.85 44.32
CA MET A 5 28.04 40.72 43.92
C MET A 5 27.27 39.39 43.90
N LYS A 6 26.32 39.18 44.83
CA LYS A 6 25.49 37.97 44.84
C LYS A 6 24.52 37.93 43.65
N ILE A 7 23.93 39.07 43.27
CA ILE A 7 23.05 39.15 42.11
C ILE A 7 23.84 38.91 40.80
N LEU A 8 25.05 39.46 40.71
CA LEU A 8 25.92 39.25 39.54
C LEU A 8 26.38 37.78 39.42
N SER A 9 26.71 37.11 40.53
CA SER A 9 27.06 35.68 40.54
C SER A 9 25.88 34.77 40.19
N ILE A 10 24.65 35.13 40.58
CA ILE A 10 23.43 34.37 40.22
C ILE A 10 23.07 34.59 38.75
N LEU A 11 23.24 35.81 38.21
CA LEU A 11 23.02 36.11 36.79
C LEU A 11 24.06 35.44 35.88
N LEU A 12 25.33 35.36 36.29
CA LEU A 12 26.37 34.63 35.55
C LEU A 12 26.18 33.10 35.62
N ALA A 13 25.68 32.55 36.72
CA ALA A 13 25.32 31.13 36.81
C ALA A 13 24.06 30.80 36.00
N ALA A 14 23.07 31.69 35.93
CA ALA A 14 21.89 31.54 35.07
C ALA A 14 22.24 31.68 33.56
N ALA A 15 23.18 32.56 33.21
CA ALA A 15 23.67 32.69 31.84
C ALA A 15 24.51 31.47 31.40
N ALA A 16 25.27 30.86 32.31
CA ALA A 16 26.00 29.61 32.03
C ALA A 16 25.07 28.40 31.88
N LEU A 17 23.93 28.37 32.61
CA LEU A 17 22.89 27.33 32.47
C LEU A 17 22.01 27.50 31.21
N LEU A 18 21.95 28.71 30.64
CA LEU A 18 21.30 28.99 29.35
C LEU A 18 22.22 28.75 28.14
N SER A 19 23.51 28.45 28.37
CA SER A 19 24.51 28.23 27.31
C SER A 19 24.82 26.74 27.05
N CYS A 20 24.11 25.84 27.73
CA CYS A 20 24.18 24.39 27.51
C CYS A 20 22.86 23.86 26.94
N THR A 21 22.35 24.49 25.90
CA THR A 21 21.63 23.67 24.91
C THR A 21 22.71 22.85 24.21
N PRO A 22 22.68 21.50 24.25
CA PRO A 22 23.49 20.74 23.31
C PRO A 22 23.21 21.29 21.90
N PRO A 23 24.19 21.33 20.98
CA PRO A 23 23.86 21.56 19.59
C PRO A 23 22.70 20.62 19.27
N ALA A 24 21.60 21.14 18.70
CA ALA A 24 20.60 20.24 18.16
C ALA A 24 21.39 19.32 17.22
N GLU A 25 21.52 18.03 17.58
CA GLU A 25 22.03 17.04 16.65
C GLU A 25 21.11 17.16 15.45
N THR A 26 21.65 17.70 14.36
CA THR A 26 20.92 17.80 13.11
C THR A 26 20.64 16.37 12.71
N ALA A 27 19.37 15.97 12.81
CA ALA A 27 18.92 14.65 12.37
C ALA A 27 19.48 14.37 10.98
N GLN A 28 19.91 13.13 10.76
CA GLN A 28 20.49 12.73 9.49
C GLN A 28 19.53 13.01 8.34
N GLU A 29 20.03 13.58 7.26
CA GLU A 29 19.27 13.68 6.01
C GLU A 29 19.19 12.28 5.38
N LEU A 30 17.98 11.73 5.37
CA LEU A 30 17.61 10.45 4.78
C LEU A 30 16.87 10.73 3.48
N ALA A 31 17.53 10.58 2.34
CA ALA A 31 16.94 10.86 1.05
C ALA A 31 17.27 9.81 0.00
N LEU A 32 16.29 9.49 -0.85
CA LEU A 32 16.57 8.88 -2.16
C LEU A 32 16.92 10.00 -3.13
N ARG A 33 17.99 9.86 -3.92
CA ARG A 33 18.50 10.92 -4.80
C ARG A 33 18.88 10.37 -6.16
N PHE A 34 18.52 11.08 -7.23
CA PHE A 34 18.83 10.72 -8.61
C PHE A 34 19.21 11.95 -9.42
N ASN A 35 20.09 11.78 -10.42
CA ASN A 35 20.59 12.84 -11.29
C ASN A 35 19.97 12.81 -12.70
N THR A 36 18.97 11.95 -12.93
CA THR A 36 18.19 11.88 -14.17
C THR A 36 16.70 11.68 -13.86
N PRO A 37 15.80 12.08 -14.77
CA PRO A 37 14.40 11.64 -14.74
C PRO A 37 14.29 10.12 -14.73
N ALA A 38 13.18 9.61 -14.20
CA ALA A 38 12.87 8.19 -14.26
C ALA A 38 12.63 7.74 -15.71
N ALA A 39 13.26 6.63 -16.12
CA ALA A 39 13.07 6.01 -17.43
C ALA A 39 12.02 4.88 -17.40
N ALA A 40 11.69 4.40 -16.21
CA ALA A 40 10.67 3.38 -15.96
C ALA A 40 9.84 3.75 -14.71
N TRP A 41 8.66 3.14 -14.56
CA TRP A 41 7.78 3.43 -13.42
C TRP A 41 8.44 3.06 -12.08
N GLU A 42 9.20 1.98 -12.02
CA GLU A 42 9.93 1.52 -10.84
C GLU A 42 11.03 2.50 -10.40
N GLU A 43 11.45 3.43 -11.27
CA GLU A 43 12.41 4.47 -10.94
C GLU A 43 11.75 5.75 -10.39
N THR A 44 10.42 5.86 -10.45
CA THR A 44 9.67 7.02 -9.93
C THR A 44 9.70 7.08 -8.40
N LEU A 45 9.32 8.23 -7.82
CA LEU A 45 9.33 8.42 -6.37
C LEU A 45 7.93 8.18 -5.80
N PRO A 46 7.69 7.14 -4.97
CA PRO A 46 6.38 6.95 -4.37
C PRO A 46 6.10 8.01 -3.31
N LEU A 47 4.96 8.68 -3.40
CA LEU A 47 4.37 9.49 -2.34
C LEU A 47 2.99 8.98 -2.00
N GLY A 48 2.59 9.09 -0.74
CA GLY A 48 1.25 8.72 -0.28
C GLY A 48 0.95 9.27 1.10
N ASN A 49 -0.33 9.43 1.40
CA ASN A 49 -0.80 9.88 2.71
C ASN A 49 -1.54 8.78 3.50
N GLY A 50 -1.54 7.54 3.01
CA GLY A 50 -2.29 6.41 3.55
C GLY A 50 -3.61 6.09 2.83
N ARG A 51 -4.09 7.01 1.99
CA ARG A 51 -5.29 6.83 1.16
C ARG A 51 -5.04 7.10 -0.31
N ILE A 52 -4.38 8.20 -0.63
CA ILE A 52 -4.08 8.64 -1.99
C ILE A 52 -2.58 8.83 -2.18
N GLY A 53 -2.12 8.55 -3.39
CA GLY A 53 -0.71 8.54 -3.71
C GLY A 53 -0.42 9.06 -5.11
N MET A 54 0.84 9.43 -5.31
CA MET A 54 1.36 9.83 -6.61
C MET A 54 2.79 9.36 -6.81
N MET A 55 3.18 9.17 -8.06
CA MET A 55 4.52 8.75 -8.45
C MET A 55 5.04 9.60 -9.63
N PRO A 56 5.67 10.76 -9.38
CA PRO A 56 6.25 11.59 -10.43
C PRO A 56 7.53 10.98 -11.02
N ASP A 57 7.67 11.09 -12.35
CA ASP A 57 8.88 10.71 -13.08
C ASP A 57 9.97 11.80 -13.08
N GLY A 58 9.62 13.04 -12.73
CA GLY A 58 10.51 14.18 -12.72
C GLY A 58 10.96 14.64 -14.13
N GLY A 59 10.25 14.24 -15.18
CA GLY A 59 10.58 14.59 -16.56
C GLY A 59 10.65 16.10 -16.79
N ILE A 60 11.56 16.57 -17.66
CA ILE A 60 11.86 18.01 -17.79
C ILE A 60 10.77 18.71 -18.59
N ASP A 61 10.64 18.43 -19.89
CA ASP A 61 9.64 19.11 -20.73
C ASP A 61 8.25 18.49 -20.60
N LYS A 62 8.20 17.19 -20.29
CA LYS A 62 6.98 16.42 -20.04
C LYS A 62 7.20 15.62 -18.79
N GLU A 63 6.28 15.75 -17.85
CA GLU A 63 6.25 14.96 -16.64
C GLU A 63 4.97 14.12 -16.62
N LEU A 64 5.14 12.85 -16.28
CA LEU A 64 4.07 11.93 -15.98
C LEU A 64 4.04 11.67 -14.48
N ILE A 65 2.86 11.83 -13.89
CA ILE A 65 2.61 11.49 -12.49
C ILE A 65 1.49 10.45 -12.45
N VAL A 66 1.82 9.23 -12.07
CA VAL A 66 0.83 8.17 -11.85
C VAL A 66 0.11 8.43 -10.54
N LEU A 67 -1.22 8.47 -10.56
CA LEU A 67 -2.07 8.72 -9.39
C LEU A 67 -2.72 7.41 -8.91
N ASN A 68 -2.87 7.29 -7.59
CA ASN A 68 -3.54 6.16 -6.95
C ASN A 68 -4.49 6.63 -5.84
N ASP A 69 -5.55 5.86 -5.64
CA ASP A 69 -6.39 5.87 -4.44
C ASP A 69 -6.53 4.39 -4.03
N ILE A 70 -6.28 4.09 -2.76
CA ILE A 70 -6.23 2.71 -2.23
C ILE A 70 -7.54 1.94 -2.44
N THR A 71 -8.65 2.66 -2.66
CA THR A 71 -9.99 2.11 -2.88
C THR A 71 -10.34 1.89 -4.36
N MET A 72 -9.39 2.09 -5.29
CA MET A 72 -9.57 1.83 -6.73
C MET A 72 -9.58 0.32 -7.05
N TRP A 73 -10.65 -0.37 -6.64
CA TRP A 73 -10.86 -1.79 -6.89
C TRP A 73 -12.01 -2.04 -7.85
N SER A 74 -11.76 -2.79 -8.92
CA SER A 74 -12.83 -3.45 -9.66
C SER A 74 -13.33 -4.67 -8.90
N GLY A 75 -14.38 -5.31 -9.42
CA GLY A 75 -15.02 -6.47 -8.82
C GLY A 75 -16.20 -6.10 -7.93
N SER A 76 -16.74 -7.11 -7.27
CA SER A 76 -17.86 -7.04 -6.35
C SER A 76 -17.91 -8.30 -5.49
N GLU A 77 -18.78 -8.34 -4.48
CA GLU A 77 -19.07 -9.60 -3.77
C GLU A 77 -19.64 -10.63 -4.76
N ASP A 78 -18.99 -11.78 -4.89
CA ASP A 78 -19.33 -12.84 -5.85
C ASP A 78 -20.23 -13.92 -5.21
N PRO A 79 -21.55 -13.95 -5.49
CA PRO A 79 -22.44 -14.98 -4.96
C PRO A 79 -22.13 -16.39 -5.50
N GLU A 80 -21.33 -16.53 -6.55
CA GLU A 80 -20.94 -17.81 -7.14
C GLU A 80 -19.58 -18.31 -6.67
N ALA A 81 -18.86 -17.56 -5.81
CA ALA A 81 -17.52 -17.92 -5.35
C ALA A 81 -17.45 -19.25 -4.57
N LEU A 82 -18.54 -19.66 -3.93
CA LEU A 82 -18.60 -20.90 -3.17
C LEU A 82 -19.07 -22.07 -4.03
N ASN A 83 -18.35 -23.19 -3.97
CA ASN A 83 -18.70 -24.43 -4.67
C ASN A 83 -19.37 -25.42 -3.70
N PRO A 84 -20.72 -25.55 -3.70
CA PRO A 84 -21.43 -26.44 -2.78
C PRO A 84 -21.18 -27.92 -3.04
N GLU A 85 -20.68 -28.32 -4.22
CA GLU A 85 -20.41 -29.72 -4.52
C GLU A 85 -19.09 -30.22 -3.90
N ALA A 86 -18.16 -29.31 -3.57
CA ALA A 86 -16.82 -29.65 -3.09
C ALA A 86 -16.83 -30.56 -1.86
N LEU A 87 -17.77 -30.33 -0.93
CA LEU A 87 -17.91 -31.14 0.29
C LEU A 87 -18.16 -32.63 0.00
N ASN A 88 -18.85 -32.96 -1.09
CA ASN A 88 -19.16 -34.34 -1.46
C ASN A 88 -17.89 -35.14 -1.80
N TYR A 89 -16.83 -34.46 -2.24
CA TYR A 89 -15.57 -35.08 -2.65
C TYR A 89 -14.54 -35.13 -1.51
N LEU A 90 -14.69 -34.31 -0.47
CA LEU A 90 -13.76 -34.25 0.65
C LEU A 90 -13.52 -35.61 1.33
N PRO A 91 -14.53 -36.47 1.61
CA PRO A 91 -14.28 -37.80 2.16
C PRO A 91 -13.37 -38.65 1.29
N LYS A 92 -13.56 -38.61 -0.04
CA LYS A 92 -12.76 -39.40 -0.98
C LYS A 92 -11.35 -38.84 -1.13
N ILE A 93 -11.19 -37.52 -1.17
CA ILE A 93 -9.88 -36.85 -1.16
C ILE A 93 -9.08 -37.30 0.08
N ARG A 94 -9.70 -37.27 1.26
CA ARG A 94 -9.06 -37.71 2.51
C ARG A 94 -8.71 -39.20 2.49
N GLU A 95 -9.59 -40.07 2.01
CA GLU A 95 -9.29 -41.51 1.84
C GLU A 95 -8.06 -41.74 0.93
N LEU A 96 -7.98 -41.02 -0.19
CA LEU A 96 -6.85 -41.10 -1.11
C LEU A 96 -5.54 -40.64 -0.44
N LEU A 97 -5.57 -39.54 0.30
CA LEU A 97 -4.40 -39.06 1.05
C LEU A 97 -3.97 -40.05 2.15
N LEU A 98 -4.93 -40.60 2.92
CA LEU A 98 -4.66 -41.60 3.96
C LEU A 98 -4.06 -42.89 3.41
N THR A 99 -4.39 -43.24 2.15
CA THR A 99 -3.87 -44.42 1.45
C THR A 99 -2.63 -44.13 0.59
N GLY A 100 -2.05 -42.92 0.69
CA GLY A 100 -0.82 -42.54 -0.01
C GLY A 100 -0.99 -42.28 -1.52
N LYS A 101 -2.21 -42.04 -1.97
CA LYS A 101 -2.57 -41.79 -3.38
C LYS A 101 -2.68 -40.28 -3.67
N ASN A 102 -1.67 -39.51 -3.28
CA ASN A 102 -1.69 -38.04 -3.39
C ASN A 102 -1.93 -37.52 -4.82
N GLY A 103 -1.41 -38.20 -5.84
CA GLY A 103 -1.67 -37.82 -7.24
C GLY A 103 -3.14 -37.97 -7.66
N GLU A 104 -3.84 -38.98 -7.13
CA GLU A 104 -5.29 -39.12 -7.35
C GLU A 104 -6.07 -38.07 -6.56
N ALA A 105 -5.66 -37.80 -5.31
CA ALA A 105 -6.27 -36.76 -4.48
C ALA A 105 -6.13 -35.36 -5.12
N GLN A 106 -4.93 -35.04 -5.63
CA GLN A 106 -4.65 -33.78 -6.32
C GLN A 106 -5.53 -33.58 -7.55
N ARG A 107 -5.67 -34.60 -8.41
CA ARG A 107 -6.57 -34.52 -9.57
C ARG A 107 -8.01 -34.27 -9.15
N MET A 108 -8.48 -34.98 -8.12
CA MET A 108 -9.83 -34.78 -7.58
C MET A 108 -10.03 -33.36 -7.04
N MET A 109 -9.00 -32.76 -6.42
CA MET A 109 -9.08 -31.37 -5.98
C MET A 109 -9.12 -30.39 -7.15
N TYR A 110 -8.32 -30.59 -8.20
CA TYR A 110 -8.37 -29.76 -9.41
C TYR A 110 -9.74 -29.78 -10.08
N ASP A 111 -10.41 -30.93 -10.08
CA ASP A 111 -11.70 -31.07 -10.77
C ASP A 111 -12.89 -30.60 -9.90
N HIS A 112 -12.79 -30.71 -8.57
CA HIS A 112 -13.96 -30.63 -7.70
C HIS A 112 -13.80 -29.82 -6.41
N PHE A 113 -12.59 -29.46 -5.99
CA PHE A 113 -12.31 -28.75 -4.74
C PHE A 113 -11.59 -27.43 -4.99
N GLN A 114 -12.24 -26.57 -5.75
CA GLN A 114 -11.82 -25.22 -6.11
C GLN A 114 -13.01 -24.26 -5.90
N CYS A 115 -12.77 -22.94 -5.92
CA CYS A 115 -13.86 -21.97 -5.87
C CYS A 115 -14.91 -22.25 -6.95
N GLY A 116 -16.14 -21.80 -6.69
CA GLY A 116 -17.10 -21.58 -7.77
C GLY A 116 -16.74 -20.32 -8.55
N GLY A 117 -17.56 -19.98 -9.54
CA GLY A 117 -17.35 -18.79 -10.36
C GLY A 117 -15.99 -18.79 -11.07
N LEU A 118 -15.43 -17.59 -11.25
CA LEU A 118 -14.14 -17.38 -11.93
C LEU A 118 -12.94 -17.28 -10.96
N GLY A 119 -13.21 -17.13 -9.66
CA GLY A 119 -12.19 -16.85 -8.65
C GLY A 119 -11.26 -15.69 -9.05
N SER A 120 -9.97 -15.82 -8.78
CA SER A 120 -8.94 -14.83 -9.13
C SER A 120 -8.67 -14.68 -10.64
N SER A 121 -9.35 -15.48 -11.48
CA SER A 121 -9.12 -15.56 -12.93
C SER A 121 -7.63 -15.76 -13.28
N GLY A 122 -6.90 -16.52 -12.45
CA GLY A 122 -5.45 -16.68 -12.57
C GLY A 122 -4.67 -15.37 -12.48
N GLY A 123 -5.10 -14.47 -11.58
CA GLY A 123 -4.49 -13.14 -11.40
C GLY A 123 -4.89 -12.10 -12.45
N LYS A 124 -6.03 -12.27 -13.13
CA LYS A 124 -6.50 -11.42 -14.24
C LYS A 124 -7.98 -11.02 -14.13
N SER A 125 -8.38 -10.55 -12.95
CA SER A 125 -9.77 -10.29 -12.56
C SER A 125 -10.21 -8.84 -12.69
N LYS A 126 -9.54 -7.96 -13.47
CA LYS A 126 -10.04 -6.58 -13.63
C LYS A 126 -11.48 -6.50 -14.16
N ASP A 127 -11.90 -7.50 -14.93
CA ASP A 127 -13.24 -7.65 -15.52
C ASP A 127 -14.01 -8.86 -14.96
N ALA A 128 -13.59 -9.42 -13.82
CA ALA A 128 -14.26 -10.54 -13.16
C ALA A 128 -14.68 -10.15 -11.71
N PRO A 129 -15.65 -10.85 -11.10
CA PRO A 129 -16.20 -10.46 -9.80
C PRO A 129 -15.14 -10.35 -8.68
N TYR A 130 -14.13 -11.22 -8.68
CA TYR A 130 -13.02 -11.13 -7.72
C TYR A 130 -12.29 -9.78 -7.73
N GLY A 131 -12.26 -9.09 -8.88
CA GLY A 131 -11.71 -7.75 -8.95
C GLY A 131 -10.18 -7.66 -9.02
N CYS A 132 -9.71 -6.41 -9.12
CA CYS A 132 -8.31 -6.05 -9.23
C CYS A 132 -8.11 -4.63 -8.68
N PHE A 133 -7.02 -4.40 -7.94
CA PHE A 133 -6.55 -3.07 -7.61
C PHE A 133 -6.05 -2.37 -8.89
N GLN A 134 -6.38 -1.10 -9.07
CA GLN A 134 -6.09 -0.36 -10.30
C GLN A 134 -5.49 1.01 -10.00
N MET A 135 -4.68 1.52 -10.92
CA MET A 135 -4.33 2.93 -10.95
C MET A 135 -5.59 3.82 -10.98
N LEU A 136 -5.50 5.01 -10.38
CA LEU A 136 -6.54 6.04 -10.52
C LEU A 136 -6.53 6.63 -11.93
N GLY A 137 -5.34 7.05 -12.37
CA GLY A 137 -5.09 7.66 -13.67
C GLY A 137 -3.74 8.36 -13.68
N ASP A 138 -3.47 9.07 -14.77
CA ASP A 138 -2.24 9.81 -14.99
C ASP A 138 -2.51 11.31 -15.01
N LEU A 139 -1.67 12.06 -14.32
CA LEU A 139 -1.55 13.51 -14.48
C LEU A 139 -0.36 13.78 -15.40
N HIS A 140 -0.65 14.37 -16.56
CA HIS A 140 0.36 14.81 -17.52
C HIS A 140 0.60 16.30 -17.35
N ILE A 141 1.86 16.70 -17.26
CA ILE A 141 2.26 18.10 -17.22
C ILE A 141 3.22 18.37 -18.38
N ASN A 142 2.81 19.22 -19.32
CA ASN A 142 3.64 19.68 -20.43
C ASN A 142 4.18 21.07 -20.09
N TYR A 143 5.46 21.16 -19.77
CA TYR A 143 6.12 22.42 -19.42
C TYR A 143 6.51 23.21 -20.67
N SER A 144 6.39 24.53 -20.58
CA SER A 144 6.82 25.46 -21.62
C SER A 144 7.82 26.44 -21.04
N TYR A 145 9.09 26.28 -21.43
CA TYR A 145 10.17 27.13 -20.95
C TYR A 145 10.39 28.34 -21.87
N PRO A 146 10.70 29.53 -21.33
CA PRO A 146 11.06 30.69 -22.13
C PRO A 146 12.33 30.50 -22.97
N GLN A 147 13.21 29.59 -22.55
CA GLN A 147 14.50 29.30 -23.18
C GLN A 147 14.53 27.85 -23.66
N THR A 148 15.10 27.62 -24.86
CA THR A 148 15.27 26.29 -25.46
C THR A 148 16.68 25.71 -25.23
N GLU A 149 17.44 26.28 -24.30
CA GLU A 149 18.83 25.91 -24.01
C GLU A 149 18.93 24.52 -23.34
N ASP A 150 20.16 24.02 -23.23
CA ASP A 150 20.44 22.73 -22.58
C ASP A 150 20.03 22.73 -21.10
N THR A 151 19.61 21.56 -20.62
CA THR A 151 19.27 21.36 -19.20
C THR A 151 20.53 21.02 -18.42
N GLY A 152 20.72 21.69 -17.27
CA GLY A 152 21.85 21.45 -16.38
C GLY A 152 21.42 21.21 -14.94
N ASN A 153 22.34 20.71 -14.10
CA ASN A 153 22.17 20.57 -12.64
C ASN A 153 20.88 19.85 -12.22
N TYR A 154 20.45 18.84 -12.98
CA TYR A 154 19.27 18.07 -12.66
C TYR A 154 19.48 17.21 -11.41
N VAL A 155 18.57 17.31 -10.46
CA VAL A 155 18.47 16.43 -9.30
C VAL A 155 16.99 16.22 -8.98
N ARG A 156 16.60 14.97 -8.72
CA ARG A 156 15.33 14.65 -8.05
C ARG A 156 15.58 13.89 -6.75
N THR A 157 14.82 14.20 -5.72
CA THR A 157 14.97 13.61 -4.39
C THR A 157 13.64 13.24 -3.77
N LEU A 158 13.61 12.20 -2.94
CA LEU A 158 12.56 11.93 -1.97
C LEU A 158 13.17 12.01 -0.58
N SER A 159 12.80 13.03 0.20
CA SER A 159 13.16 13.13 1.61
C SER A 159 12.30 12.17 2.42
N LEU A 160 12.92 11.17 3.05
CA LEU A 160 12.23 10.28 3.97
C LEU A 160 11.95 10.98 5.31
N ASN A 161 12.74 11.97 5.71
CA ASN A 161 12.47 12.73 6.94
C ASN A 161 11.16 13.51 6.85
N ASP A 162 10.84 14.04 5.66
CA ASP A 162 9.77 15.01 5.50
C ASP A 162 8.59 14.48 4.66
N ALA A 163 8.74 13.33 4.01
CA ALA A 163 7.82 12.80 3.00
C ALA A 163 7.55 13.76 1.82
N VAL A 164 8.57 14.55 1.47
CA VAL A 164 8.54 15.52 0.36
C VAL A 164 9.43 15.03 -0.76
N ALA A 165 8.89 14.92 -1.97
CA ALA A 165 9.69 14.77 -3.16
C ALA A 165 9.98 16.14 -3.80
N SER A 166 11.09 16.25 -4.50
CA SER A 166 11.43 17.46 -5.25
C SER A 166 12.23 17.16 -6.51
N THR A 167 12.10 18.04 -7.50
CA THR A 167 12.91 18.04 -8.73
C THR A 167 13.44 19.44 -8.97
N VAL A 168 14.76 19.58 -9.09
CA VAL A 168 15.46 20.85 -9.34
C VAL A 168 16.33 20.70 -10.58
N PHE A 169 16.29 21.68 -11.47
CA PHE A 169 17.15 21.73 -12.65
C PHE A 169 17.25 23.16 -13.18
N MET A 170 18.24 23.41 -14.03
CA MET A 170 18.39 24.67 -14.74
C MET A 170 17.96 24.51 -16.20
N LYS A 171 17.24 25.50 -16.72
CA LYS A 171 17.01 25.69 -18.15
C LYS A 171 17.56 27.06 -18.53
N GLY A 172 18.69 27.06 -19.24
CA GLY A 172 19.52 28.25 -19.42
C GLY A 172 19.97 28.83 -18.07
N GLU A 173 19.67 30.10 -17.81
CA GLU A 173 20.03 30.78 -16.55
C GLU A 173 18.95 30.66 -15.45
N THR A 174 17.79 30.06 -15.76
CA THR A 174 16.66 29.99 -14.82
C THR A 174 16.66 28.65 -14.10
N THR A 175 16.59 28.68 -12.77
CA THR A 175 16.42 27.48 -11.94
C THR A 175 14.95 27.20 -11.74
N PHE A 176 14.51 26.00 -12.09
CA PHE A 176 13.16 25.50 -11.85
C PHE A 176 13.16 24.54 -10.68
N THR A 177 12.17 24.66 -9.81
CA THR A 177 11.94 23.77 -8.66
C THR A 177 10.52 23.25 -8.71
N ARG A 178 10.40 21.95 -8.48
CA ARG A 178 9.13 21.26 -8.29
C ARG A 178 9.15 20.56 -6.94
N GLU A 179 8.09 20.69 -6.17
CA GLU A 179 7.91 20.00 -4.90
C GLU A 179 6.56 19.28 -4.89
N TYR A 180 6.53 18.07 -4.34
CA TYR A 180 5.38 17.17 -4.38
C TYR A 180 5.10 16.67 -2.97
N ILE A 181 3.83 16.74 -2.55
CA ILE A 181 3.35 16.16 -1.29
C ILE A 181 2.01 15.46 -1.49
N SER A 182 1.87 14.29 -0.88
CA SER A 182 0.56 13.70 -0.56
C SER A 182 0.24 14.13 0.88
N SER A 183 -0.59 15.16 1.07
CA SER A 183 -0.73 15.79 2.38
C SER A 183 -1.36 14.84 3.40
N HIS A 184 -0.64 14.53 4.48
CA HIS A 184 -1.15 13.80 5.64
C HIS A 184 -2.12 14.64 6.48
N ALA A 185 -2.09 15.97 6.33
CA ALA A 185 -2.89 16.90 7.12
C ALA A 185 -4.13 17.43 6.38
N ASP A 186 -4.08 17.51 5.05
CA ASP A 186 -5.12 18.13 4.22
C ASP A 186 -5.84 17.13 3.30
N ASP A 187 -5.36 15.88 3.22
CA ASP A 187 -5.91 14.81 2.37
C ASP A 187 -6.09 15.19 0.89
N VAL A 188 -5.08 15.88 0.35
CA VAL A 188 -4.96 16.26 -1.06
C VAL A 188 -3.54 16.00 -1.56
N LEU A 189 -3.38 15.80 -2.85
CA LEU A 189 -2.07 15.83 -3.50
C LEU A 189 -1.78 17.27 -3.95
N ALA A 190 -0.54 17.72 -3.79
CA ALA A 190 -0.12 19.04 -4.23
C ALA A 190 1.23 18.99 -4.96
N VAL A 191 1.29 19.66 -6.11
CA VAL A 191 2.53 19.87 -6.88
C VAL A 191 2.78 21.37 -6.97
N HIS A 192 3.83 21.85 -6.32
CA HIS A 192 4.28 23.24 -6.43
C HIS A 192 5.34 23.35 -7.52
N VAL A 193 5.14 24.30 -8.43
CA VAL A 193 6.04 24.61 -9.54
C VAL A 193 6.49 26.05 -9.40
N ALA A 194 7.80 26.26 -9.28
CA ALA A 194 8.40 27.57 -9.10
C ALA A 194 9.65 27.76 -9.96
N ALA A 195 10.03 29.02 -10.15
CA ALA A 195 11.28 29.41 -10.77
C ALA A 195 11.92 30.58 -10.00
N ASP A 196 13.24 30.69 -10.06
CA ASP A 196 13.98 31.82 -9.45
C ASP A 196 13.78 33.15 -10.21
N LYS A 197 13.20 33.10 -11.42
CA LYS A 197 12.82 34.25 -12.23
C LYS A 197 11.30 34.36 -12.37
N LYS A 198 10.75 35.49 -11.93
CA LYS A 198 9.33 35.84 -12.07
C LYS A 198 8.82 35.70 -13.50
N GLY A 199 7.56 35.29 -13.64
CA GLY A 199 6.90 35.08 -14.92
C GLY A 199 7.46 33.94 -15.78
N SER A 200 8.26 33.02 -15.22
CA SER A 200 8.88 31.94 -16.00
C SER A 200 8.11 30.62 -15.96
N VAL A 201 7.09 30.49 -15.10
CA VAL A 201 6.32 29.26 -14.95
C VAL A 201 5.19 29.23 -15.97
N SER A 202 5.29 28.33 -16.94
CA SER A 202 4.21 28.04 -17.90
C SER A 202 4.11 26.54 -18.13
N PHE A 203 2.90 26.00 -18.08
CA PHE A 203 2.63 24.59 -18.36
C PHE A 203 1.17 24.34 -18.70
N GLU A 204 0.90 23.19 -19.32
CA GLU A 204 -0.43 22.64 -19.51
C GLU A 204 -0.56 21.33 -18.72
N VAL A 205 -1.69 21.13 -18.05
CA VAL A 205 -2.03 19.91 -17.32
C VAL A 205 -3.24 19.23 -17.96
N SER A 206 -3.18 17.90 -18.07
CA SER A 206 -4.31 17.02 -18.43
C SER A 206 -4.32 15.75 -17.60
N LEU A 207 -5.49 15.12 -17.48
CA LEU A 207 -5.68 13.80 -16.89
C LEU A 207 -5.90 12.77 -17.99
N SER A 208 -5.50 11.52 -17.74
CA SER A 208 -5.90 10.39 -18.57
C SER A 208 -6.06 9.12 -17.75
N ARG A 209 -6.85 8.18 -18.30
CA ARG A 209 -6.94 6.81 -17.80
C ARG A 209 -7.19 5.88 -18.99
N PRO A 210 -6.61 4.66 -19.04
CA PRO A 210 -6.74 3.78 -20.20
C PRO A 210 -8.19 3.43 -20.57
N GLU A 211 -9.08 3.31 -19.57
CA GLU A 211 -10.48 2.96 -19.77
C GLU A 211 -11.37 3.61 -18.70
N ARG A 212 -12.69 3.56 -18.88
CA ARG A 212 -13.71 3.89 -17.87
C ARG A 212 -13.58 5.28 -17.22
N ALA A 213 -13.10 6.26 -17.97
CA ALA A 213 -12.99 7.65 -17.54
C ALA A 213 -13.71 8.59 -18.50
N THR A 214 -14.43 9.56 -17.94
CA THR A 214 -14.93 10.74 -18.63
C THR A 214 -14.13 11.94 -18.15
N LEU A 215 -13.60 12.71 -19.09
CA LEU A 215 -12.86 13.94 -18.83
C LEU A 215 -13.73 15.14 -19.18
N SER A 216 -13.68 16.17 -18.34
CA SER A 216 -14.29 17.45 -18.65
C SER A 216 -13.56 18.59 -17.94
N VAL A 217 -13.78 19.81 -18.43
CA VAL A 217 -13.37 21.03 -17.72
C VAL A 217 -14.63 21.83 -17.40
N GLN A 218 -14.79 22.19 -16.13
CA GLN A 218 -15.87 23.05 -15.66
C GLN A 218 -15.26 24.24 -14.92
N GLU A 219 -15.53 25.44 -15.43
CA GLU A 219 -14.86 26.67 -15.01
C GLU A 219 -13.34 26.53 -15.14
N ASN A 220 -12.62 26.47 -14.03
CA ASN A 220 -11.16 26.27 -13.96
C ASN A 220 -10.80 24.96 -13.25
N THR A 221 -11.66 23.96 -13.36
CA THR A 221 -11.49 22.64 -12.74
C THR A 221 -11.43 21.57 -13.81
N LEU A 222 -10.33 20.84 -13.85
CA LEU A 222 -10.23 19.62 -14.64
C LEU A 222 -10.83 18.47 -13.83
N ILE A 223 -11.74 17.71 -14.44
CA ILE A 223 -12.51 16.66 -13.79
C ILE A 223 -12.29 15.35 -14.54
N MET A 224 -11.98 14.30 -13.80
CA MET A 224 -12.02 12.92 -14.27
C MET A 224 -12.94 12.11 -13.36
N GLU A 225 -13.96 11.50 -13.94
CA GLU A 225 -14.91 10.66 -13.22
C GLU A 225 -15.14 9.36 -13.97
N GLY A 226 -15.54 8.31 -13.24
CA GLY A 226 -15.74 7.01 -13.85
C GLY A 226 -16.32 5.97 -12.91
N GLN A 227 -16.50 4.78 -13.46
CA GLN A 227 -17.00 3.62 -12.72
C GLN A 227 -16.24 2.37 -13.15
N LEU A 228 -15.61 1.71 -12.18
CA LEU A 228 -14.88 0.46 -12.37
C LEU A 228 -15.84 -0.68 -12.72
N ASN A 229 -15.30 -1.75 -13.32
CA ASN A 229 -16.10 -2.92 -13.62
C ASN A 229 -16.45 -3.66 -12.32
N ASP A 230 -17.70 -4.06 -12.13
CA ASP A 230 -18.10 -4.91 -10.99
C ASP A 230 -17.78 -6.40 -11.23
N GLY A 231 -17.34 -6.75 -12.44
CA GLY A 231 -17.11 -8.13 -12.86
C GLY A 231 -18.29 -8.80 -13.53
N TYR A 232 -19.46 -8.13 -13.56
CA TYR A 232 -20.66 -8.57 -14.26
C TYR A 232 -21.07 -7.63 -15.41
N GLY A 233 -20.32 -6.53 -15.59
CA GLY A 233 -20.60 -5.51 -16.60
C GLY A 233 -21.80 -4.64 -16.26
N THR A 234 -22.16 -4.51 -14.97
CA THR A 234 -23.28 -3.67 -14.52
C THR A 234 -22.82 -2.29 -14.05
N ASP A 235 -23.76 -1.45 -13.62
CA ASP A 235 -23.55 -0.10 -13.10
C ASP A 235 -23.37 -0.07 -11.57
N LYS A 236 -22.87 -1.16 -10.99
CA LYS A 236 -22.67 -1.34 -9.53
C LYS A 236 -21.21 -1.34 -9.08
N GLY A 237 -20.25 -1.17 -9.98
CA GLY A 237 -18.84 -1.10 -9.61
C GLY A 237 -18.51 0.20 -8.87
N VAL A 238 -17.31 0.27 -8.30
CA VAL A 238 -16.83 1.45 -7.56
C VAL A 238 -16.81 2.68 -8.46
N ARG A 239 -17.43 3.77 -8.00
CA ARG A 239 -17.40 5.07 -8.66
C ARG A 239 -16.32 5.94 -8.06
N TYR A 240 -15.67 6.74 -8.90
CA TYR A 240 -14.62 7.64 -8.45
C TYR A 240 -14.78 9.02 -9.08
N LEU A 241 -14.27 10.02 -8.37
CA LEU A 241 -14.15 11.40 -8.84
C LEU A 241 -12.75 11.91 -8.53
N THR A 242 -12.14 12.58 -9.49
CA THR A 242 -10.88 13.32 -9.35
C THR A 242 -11.09 14.74 -9.87
N LYS A 243 -10.69 15.74 -9.09
CA LYS A 243 -10.69 17.14 -9.49
C LYS A 243 -9.30 17.74 -9.34
N VAL A 244 -8.90 18.51 -10.34
CA VAL A 244 -7.63 19.22 -10.38
C VAL A 244 -7.87 20.71 -10.58
N GLN A 245 -7.24 21.53 -9.76
CA GLN A 245 -7.24 22.99 -9.89
C GLN A 245 -5.83 23.56 -9.75
N ILE A 246 -5.61 24.74 -10.35
CA ILE A 246 -4.35 25.46 -10.27
C ILE A 246 -4.56 26.72 -9.43
N VAL A 247 -3.72 26.91 -8.41
CA VAL A 247 -3.60 28.15 -7.64
C VAL A 247 -2.29 28.80 -8.02
N ASN A 248 -2.34 29.93 -8.73
CA ASN A 248 -1.17 30.61 -9.26
C ASN A 248 -0.96 31.99 -8.66
N LYS A 249 0.30 32.44 -8.68
CA LYS A 249 0.69 33.82 -8.38
C LYS A 249 1.28 34.45 -9.63
N GLY A 250 0.65 35.51 -10.10
CA GLY A 250 0.93 36.05 -11.43
C GLY A 250 0.53 35.08 -12.55
N GLY A 251 0.73 35.50 -13.80
CA GLY A 251 0.35 34.70 -14.96
C GLY A 251 -1.15 34.64 -15.23
N GLU A 252 -1.50 33.94 -16.31
CA GLU A 252 -2.87 33.80 -16.81
C GLU A 252 -3.25 32.32 -16.94
N LEU A 253 -4.34 31.93 -16.28
CA LEU A 253 -4.93 30.60 -16.35
C LEU A 253 -5.97 30.55 -17.47
N THR A 254 -5.86 29.56 -18.35
CA THR A 254 -6.79 29.31 -19.46
C THR A 254 -7.32 27.89 -19.40
N ALA A 255 -8.63 27.74 -19.50
CA ALA A 255 -9.30 26.45 -19.60
C ALA A 255 -9.40 25.99 -21.07
N GLY A 256 -8.88 24.81 -21.36
CA GLY A 256 -9.09 24.09 -22.62
C GLY A 256 -10.33 23.19 -22.58
N SER A 257 -10.48 22.32 -23.58
CA SER A 257 -11.56 21.32 -23.58
C SER A 257 -11.35 20.23 -22.52
N ASN A 258 -10.11 19.75 -22.38
CA ASN A 258 -9.69 18.70 -21.45
C ASN A 258 -8.37 19.04 -20.73
N THR A 259 -7.96 20.31 -20.75
CA THR A 259 -6.69 20.79 -20.21
C THR A 259 -6.88 22.06 -19.39
N LEU A 260 -5.96 22.33 -18.46
CA LEU A 260 -5.77 23.64 -17.84
C LEU A 260 -4.36 24.12 -18.16
N ALA A 261 -4.23 25.35 -18.66
CA ALA A 261 -2.93 25.93 -19.01
C ALA A 261 -2.65 27.19 -18.19
N ILE A 262 -1.46 27.27 -17.61
CA ILE A 262 -0.95 28.49 -16.96
C ILE A 262 0.18 29.06 -17.80
N ALA A 263 0.17 30.38 -18.03
CA ALA A 263 1.22 31.08 -18.76
C ALA A 263 1.80 32.22 -17.93
N ASN A 264 3.13 32.33 -17.92
CA ASN A 264 3.90 33.43 -17.34
C ASN A 264 3.60 33.69 -15.84
N ALA A 265 3.41 32.63 -15.05
CA ALA A 265 3.27 32.73 -13.60
C ALA A 265 4.64 32.88 -12.90
N ASP A 266 4.62 33.44 -11.69
CA ASP A 266 5.78 33.42 -10.79
C ASP A 266 5.94 32.04 -10.15
N GLU A 267 4.81 31.46 -9.72
CA GLU A 267 4.67 30.13 -9.14
C GLU A 267 3.24 29.63 -9.32
N ALA A 268 3.06 28.32 -9.31
CA ALA A 268 1.75 27.68 -9.35
C ALA A 268 1.72 26.42 -8.47
N VAL A 269 0.57 26.14 -7.88
CA VAL A 269 0.28 24.92 -7.13
C VAL A 269 -0.84 24.19 -7.84
N ILE A 270 -0.56 22.97 -8.28
CA ILE A 270 -1.56 22.04 -8.80
C ILE A 270 -2.10 21.26 -7.62
N LEU A 271 -3.39 21.41 -7.33
CA LEU A 271 -4.09 20.70 -6.26
C LEU A 271 -4.93 19.59 -6.88
N ILE A 272 -4.80 18.37 -6.35
CA ILE A 272 -5.57 17.19 -6.78
C ILE A 272 -6.31 16.62 -5.58
N SER A 273 -7.63 16.49 -5.74
CA SER A 273 -8.51 15.87 -4.76
C SER A 273 -9.26 14.71 -5.42
N THR A 274 -9.32 13.56 -4.75
CA THR A 274 -10.01 12.37 -5.25
C THR A 274 -10.60 11.54 -4.12
N SER A 275 -11.69 10.82 -4.41
CA SER A 275 -12.32 9.86 -3.51
C SER A 275 -13.17 8.87 -4.33
N THR A 276 -13.55 7.75 -3.71
CA THR A 276 -14.43 6.74 -4.29
C THR A 276 -15.62 6.43 -3.39
N ASP A 277 -16.67 5.84 -3.95
CA ASP A 277 -17.85 5.43 -3.18
C ASP A 277 -17.69 4.13 -2.39
N MET A 278 -16.50 3.52 -2.39
CA MET A 278 -16.21 2.27 -1.70
C MET A 278 -16.32 2.44 -0.18
N LEU A 279 -15.52 3.36 0.38
CA LEU A 279 -15.51 3.70 1.81
C LEU A 279 -16.25 5.01 2.12
N ASP A 280 -16.38 5.92 1.14
CA ASP A 280 -16.98 7.24 1.32
C ASP A 280 -18.25 7.40 0.47
N LYS A 281 -19.43 7.26 1.08
CA LYS A 281 -20.71 7.42 0.36
C LYS A 281 -20.97 8.84 -0.13
N GLU A 282 -20.27 9.83 0.41
CA GLU A 282 -20.38 11.24 0.07
C GLU A 282 -19.16 11.73 -0.75
N TYR A 283 -18.45 10.81 -1.42
CA TYR A 283 -17.18 11.04 -2.13
C TYR A 283 -17.15 12.29 -3.02
N THR A 284 -18.26 12.63 -3.69
CA THR A 284 -18.34 13.82 -4.53
C THR A 284 -18.20 15.11 -3.71
N SER A 285 -18.91 15.18 -2.58
CA SER A 285 -18.86 16.32 -1.65
C SER A 285 -17.54 16.38 -0.88
N THR A 286 -16.95 15.23 -0.55
CA THR A 286 -15.62 15.12 0.05
C THR A 286 -14.56 15.72 -0.87
N VAL A 287 -14.56 15.32 -2.15
CA VAL A 287 -13.62 15.85 -3.15
C VAL A 287 -13.69 17.37 -3.24
N ASP A 288 -14.91 17.92 -3.32
CA ASP A 288 -15.14 19.37 -3.38
C ASP A 288 -14.70 20.09 -2.10
N SER A 289 -15.05 19.55 -0.95
CA SER A 289 -14.72 20.14 0.35
C SER A 289 -13.21 20.20 0.58
N LEU A 290 -12.48 19.11 0.32
CA LEU A 290 -11.03 19.04 0.48
C LEU A 290 -10.33 20.04 -0.44
N LEU A 291 -10.76 20.11 -1.71
CA LEU A 291 -10.17 21.03 -2.68
C LEU A 291 -10.42 22.50 -2.28
N GLU A 292 -11.64 22.85 -1.85
CA GLU A 292 -11.96 24.20 -1.40
C GLU A 292 -11.27 24.61 -0.09
N GLN A 293 -10.91 23.65 0.76
CA GLN A 293 -10.08 23.91 1.94
C GLN A 293 -8.61 24.12 1.56
N ALA A 294 -8.06 23.27 0.69
CA ALA A 294 -6.67 23.33 0.26
C ALA A 294 -6.33 24.67 -0.42
N LYS A 295 -7.21 25.19 -1.29
CA LYS A 295 -7.03 26.49 -2.00
C LYS A 295 -6.82 27.68 -1.08
N LYS A 296 -7.29 27.61 0.16
CA LYS A 296 -7.21 28.71 1.14
C LYS A 296 -5.84 28.75 1.84
N ARG A 297 -4.99 27.76 1.61
CA ARG A 297 -3.66 27.63 2.22
C ARG A 297 -2.58 27.85 1.16
N SER A 298 -1.48 28.49 1.57
CA SER A 298 -0.27 28.52 0.74
C SER A 298 0.40 27.14 0.76
N PHE A 299 1.13 26.79 -0.30
CA PHE A 299 1.89 25.54 -0.36
C PHE A 299 2.78 25.34 0.86
N GLU A 300 3.52 26.37 1.26
CA GLU A 300 4.39 26.32 2.45
C GLU A 300 3.64 25.91 3.73
N LYS A 301 2.39 26.35 3.91
CA LYS A 301 1.60 25.99 5.09
C LYS A 301 1.09 24.55 5.01
N MET A 302 0.70 24.09 3.81
CA MET A 302 0.31 22.69 3.59
C MET A 302 1.51 21.77 3.82
N LYS A 303 2.69 22.11 3.26
CA LYS A 303 3.93 21.39 3.46
C LYS A 303 4.31 21.29 4.94
N GLN A 304 4.26 22.39 5.69
CA GLN A 304 4.53 22.39 7.14
C GLN A 304 3.56 21.49 7.91
N ALA A 305 2.25 21.56 7.60
CA ALA A 305 1.25 20.72 8.25
C ALA A 305 1.42 19.23 7.90
N HIS A 306 1.70 18.91 6.63
CA HIS A 306 2.03 17.57 6.16
C HIS A 306 3.25 17.01 6.88
N ILE A 307 4.37 17.75 6.92
CA ILE A 307 5.62 17.33 7.59
C ILE A 307 5.35 17.07 9.07
N ALA A 308 4.62 17.96 9.74
CA ALA A 308 4.29 17.79 11.16
C ALA A 308 3.49 16.50 11.40
N ALA A 309 2.43 16.26 10.62
CA ALA A 309 1.60 15.06 10.73
C ALA A 309 2.39 13.77 10.40
N TYR A 310 3.25 13.81 9.38
CA TYR A 310 4.12 12.69 9.02
C TYR A 310 5.11 12.33 10.13
N LYS A 311 5.77 13.34 10.70
CA LYS A 311 6.79 13.18 11.74
C LYS A 311 6.25 12.65 13.05
N GLU A 312 4.95 12.79 13.33
CA GLU A 312 4.32 12.12 14.49
C GLU A 312 4.55 10.61 14.50
N LYS A 313 4.70 9.99 13.32
CA LYS A 313 5.01 8.57 13.15
C LYS A 313 6.48 8.34 12.81
N PHE A 314 7.04 9.08 11.85
CA PHE A 314 8.38 8.78 11.34
C PHE A 314 9.48 8.98 12.39
N ASP A 315 9.44 10.05 13.18
CA ASP A 315 10.52 10.41 14.13
C ASP A 315 10.57 9.49 15.37
N ARG A 316 9.65 8.52 15.48
CA ARG A 316 9.62 7.56 16.61
C ARG A 316 10.78 6.56 16.62
N VAL A 317 11.41 6.31 15.48
CA VAL A 317 12.50 5.34 15.34
C VAL A 317 13.61 5.94 14.49
N GLU A 318 14.83 5.85 15.00
CA GLU A 318 16.06 6.18 14.28
C GLU A 318 16.97 4.95 14.27
N LEU A 319 17.62 4.71 13.13
CA LEU A 319 18.67 3.72 12.99
C LEU A 319 19.89 4.41 12.38
N TRP A 320 20.96 4.52 13.17
CA TRP A 320 22.22 5.10 12.72
C TRP A 320 23.28 4.02 12.53
N LEU A 321 23.74 3.84 11.29
CA LEU A 321 24.78 2.89 10.93
C LEU A 321 25.98 3.56 10.22
N GLY A 322 26.12 4.87 10.36
CA GLY A 322 27.14 5.68 9.69
C GLY A 322 26.53 6.94 9.06
N GLU A 323 27.40 7.83 8.59
CA GLU A 323 26.99 9.04 7.86
C GLU A 323 26.36 8.69 6.50
N GLN A 324 25.25 9.33 6.13
CA GLN A 324 24.62 9.13 4.82
C GLN A 324 25.48 9.73 3.72
N ASP A 325 25.67 8.97 2.64
CA ASP A 325 26.08 9.52 1.36
C ASP A 325 24.87 10.10 0.61
N ASN A 326 24.70 11.42 0.73
CA ASN A 326 23.69 12.19 0.02
C ASN A 326 24.23 12.84 -1.28
N THR A 327 25.41 12.43 -1.73
CA THR A 327 26.02 12.91 -2.99
C THR A 327 25.86 11.90 -4.11
N THR A 328 26.15 10.63 -3.84
CA THR A 328 26.04 9.56 -4.83
C THR A 328 24.57 9.20 -5.09
N PRO A 329 24.13 9.10 -6.36
CA PRO A 329 22.77 8.67 -6.67
C PRO A 329 22.41 7.31 -6.06
N THR A 330 21.18 7.17 -5.59
CA THR A 330 20.67 5.97 -4.92
C THR A 330 20.79 4.71 -5.79
N ASN A 331 20.57 4.82 -7.09
CA ASN A 331 20.75 3.72 -8.04
C ASN A 331 22.23 3.28 -8.15
N GLU A 332 23.17 4.21 -8.05
CA GLU A 332 24.60 3.91 -8.05
C GLU A 332 25.02 3.26 -6.72
N ARG A 333 24.54 3.78 -5.56
CA ARG A 333 24.73 3.14 -4.25
C ARG A 333 24.20 1.70 -4.24
N LEU A 334 23.00 1.48 -4.78
CA LEU A 334 22.40 0.14 -4.88
C LEU A 334 23.24 -0.80 -5.76
N ALA A 335 23.73 -0.33 -6.91
CA ALA A 335 24.56 -1.13 -7.81
C ALA A 335 25.93 -1.49 -7.16
N GLY A 336 26.50 -0.58 -6.37
CA GLY A 336 27.75 -0.78 -5.64
C GLY A 336 27.64 -1.57 -4.33
N PHE A 337 26.45 -1.70 -3.76
CA PHE A 337 26.24 -2.24 -2.39
C PHE A 337 26.80 -3.66 -2.17
N GLN A 338 26.93 -4.48 -3.22
CA GLN A 338 27.52 -5.82 -3.11
C GLN A 338 29.04 -5.80 -2.90
N THR A 339 29.71 -4.69 -3.25
CA THR A 339 31.17 -4.53 -3.17
C THR A 339 31.59 -3.48 -2.16
N ASP A 340 30.75 -2.47 -1.94
CA ASP A 340 31.06 -1.31 -1.13
C ASP A 340 30.54 -1.50 0.31
N ASP A 341 31.33 -1.09 1.30
CA ASP A 341 30.92 -1.11 2.71
C ASP A 341 30.08 0.15 3.02
N ASP A 342 28.79 0.09 2.71
CA ASP A 342 27.82 1.19 2.90
C ASP A 342 26.72 0.83 3.93
N PRO A 343 27.07 0.68 5.22
CA PRO A 343 26.10 0.35 6.26
C PRO A 343 25.03 1.45 6.46
N ALA A 344 25.33 2.70 6.10
CA ALA A 344 24.37 3.79 6.11
C ALA A 344 23.24 3.58 5.07
N PHE A 345 23.53 2.95 3.93
CA PHE A 345 22.49 2.58 2.95
C PHE A 345 21.52 1.53 3.49
N ALA A 346 22.00 0.58 4.29
CA ALA A 346 21.13 -0.37 4.98
C ALA A 346 20.19 0.32 5.98
N ALA A 347 20.67 1.34 6.69
CA ALA A 347 19.82 2.18 7.55
C ALA A 347 18.79 2.99 6.74
N LEU A 348 19.17 3.53 5.58
CA LEU A 348 18.24 4.20 4.67
C LEU A 348 17.15 3.25 4.17
N TYR A 349 17.51 2.02 3.77
CA TYR A 349 16.56 1.00 3.33
C TYR A 349 15.59 0.57 4.44
N PHE A 350 16.08 0.43 5.67
CA PHE A 350 15.22 0.20 6.85
C PHE A 350 14.20 1.33 7.04
N GLN A 351 14.64 2.59 7.01
CA GLN A 351 13.75 3.74 7.13
C GLN A 351 12.79 3.86 5.95
N TYR A 352 13.20 3.42 4.76
CA TYR A 352 12.32 3.38 3.60
C TYR A 352 11.15 2.41 3.79
N GLY A 353 11.35 1.27 4.45
CA GLY A 353 10.26 0.37 4.84
C GLY A 353 9.23 1.05 5.75
N ARG A 354 9.69 1.82 6.75
CA ARG A 354 8.81 2.62 7.62
C ARG A 354 8.09 3.73 6.87
N TYR A 355 8.81 4.43 5.98
CA TYR A 355 8.26 5.44 5.09
C TYR A 355 7.09 4.87 4.27
N LEU A 356 7.30 3.73 3.60
CA LEU A 356 6.29 3.10 2.75
C LEU A 356 5.05 2.66 3.54
N MET A 357 5.22 2.21 4.79
CA MET A 357 4.08 1.90 5.66
C MET A 357 3.27 3.16 6.01
N ILE A 358 3.93 4.24 6.46
CA ILE A 358 3.27 5.50 6.81
C ILE A 358 2.57 6.14 5.60
N SER A 359 3.19 6.07 4.42
CA SER A 359 2.64 6.67 3.20
C SER A 359 1.63 5.78 2.48
N GLY A 360 1.65 4.46 2.71
CA GLY A 360 0.83 3.51 1.96
C GLY A 360 -0.54 3.21 2.57
N THR A 361 -0.69 3.28 3.89
CA THR A 361 -1.98 3.06 4.58
C THR A 361 -2.16 4.00 5.78
N ASP A 362 -3.40 4.24 6.18
CA ASP A 362 -3.78 4.95 7.41
C ASP A 362 -4.82 4.15 8.21
N GLU A 363 -5.13 4.61 9.43
CA GLU A 363 -5.97 3.90 10.39
C GLU A 363 -7.44 3.71 9.94
N ASN A 364 -7.89 4.45 8.93
CA ASN A 364 -9.26 4.45 8.39
C ASN A 364 -9.33 3.96 6.94
N SER A 365 -8.24 3.36 6.45
CA SER A 365 -8.05 2.95 5.07
C SER A 365 -8.16 1.43 4.88
N LEU A 366 -7.86 0.95 3.67
CA LEU A 366 -7.67 -0.48 3.38
C LEU A 366 -6.24 -0.94 3.73
N PRO A 367 -6.03 -2.25 3.96
CA PRO A 367 -4.68 -2.78 4.13
C PRO A 367 -3.78 -2.54 2.91
N LEU A 368 -2.46 -2.52 3.13
CA LEU A 368 -1.49 -2.59 2.04
C LEU A 368 -1.64 -3.89 1.25
N ASN A 369 -1.81 -3.77 -0.06
CA ASN A 369 -1.84 -4.91 -0.96
C ASN A 369 -0.43 -5.29 -1.48
N LEU A 370 -0.34 -6.16 -2.49
CA LEU A 370 0.93 -6.61 -3.10
C LEU A 370 1.86 -5.48 -3.59
N GLN A 371 1.32 -4.30 -3.92
CA GLN A 371 2.09 -3.12 -4.33
C GLN A 371 1.90 -1.94 -3.36
N GLY A 372 1.38 -2.22 -2.16
CA GLY A 372 1.02 -1.21 -1.18
C GLY A 372 -0.17 -0.36 -1.66
N LEU A 373 0.12 0.91 -1.95
CA LEU A 373 -0.83 1.91 -2.49
C LEU A 373 -0.63 2.15 -3.99
N TRP A 374 0.48 1.71 -4.57
CA TRP A 374 0.95 2.23 -5.84
C TRP A 374 0.84 1.21 -6.97
N ALA A 375 -0.01 1.49 -7.96
CA ALA A 375 -0.11 0.73 -9.20
C ALA A 375 -0.07 1.66 -10.42
N ASN A 376 0.41 1.16 -11.56
CA ASN A 376 0.45 1.87 -12.84
C ASN A 376 -0.40 1.22 -13.94
N GLN A 377 -1.22 0.23 -13.58
CA GLN A 377 -2.01 -0.56 -14.52
C GLN A 377 -3.45 -0.69 -14.03
N VAL A 378 -4.37 -0.90 -14.98
CA VAL A 378 -5.76 -1.30 -14.69
C VAL A 378 -5.90 -2.82 -14.48
N GLN A 379 -4.89 -3.59 -14.86
CA GLN A 379 -4.70 -5.00 -14.46
C GLN A 379 -3.39 -5.11 -13.71
N THR A 380 -3.43 -4.94 -12.40
CA THR A 380 -2.26 -5.14 -11.55
C THR A 380 -1.86 -6.62 -11.54
N PRO A 381 -0.56 -6.96 -11.59
CA PRO A 381 -0.08 -8.34 -11.43
C PRO A 381 -0.67 -9.02 -10.18
N TRP A 382 -1.13 -10.26 -10.33
CA TRP A 382 -1.86 -11.01 -9.29
C TRP A 382 -3.01 -10.21 -8.69
N ASN A 383 -3.70 -9.44 -9.53
CA ASN A 383 -4.80 -8.53 -9.17
C ASN A 383 -4.43 -7.43 -8.18
N GLY A 384 -3.16 -7.31 -7.76
CA GLY A 384 -2.79 -6.50 -6.61
C GLY A 384 -3.60 -6.87 -5.36
N ASP A 385 -3.92 -8.16 -5.19
CA ASP A 385 -4.84 -8.62 -4.15
C ASP A 385 -4.18 -8.72 -2.75
N TYR A 386 -4.89 -9.32 -1.80
CA TYR A 386 -4.33 -9.71 -0.50
C TYR A 386 -3.89 -11.18 -0.55
N HIS A 387 -2.63 -11.43 -0.90
CA HIS A 387 -2.01 -12.77 -0.77
C HIS A 387 -1.70 -13.09 0.70
N LEU A 388 -2.37 -14.11 1.23
CA LEU A 388 -2.39 -14.51 2.64
C LEU A 388 -1.47 -15.69 2.97
N ASN A 389 -0.63 -16.12 2.03
CA ASN A 389 0.32 -17.23 2.23
C ASN A 389 1.77 -16.76 2.38
N ILE A 390 2.01 -15.44 2.55
CA ILE A 390 3.25 -14.80 3.02
C ILE A 390 3.17 -13.26 2.87
N ASN A 391 2.59 -12.77 1.77
CA ASN A 391 2.83 -11.40 1.30
C ASN A 391 2.20 -10.33 2.21
N VAL A 392 0.91 -10.43 2.50
CA VAL A 392 0.23 -9.45 3.37
C VAL A 392 0.78 -9.54 4.78
N GLN A 393 1.13 -10.73 5.27
CA GLN A 393 1.77 -10.86 6.56
C GLN A 393 3.11 -10.10 6.59
N MET A 394 3.94 -10.29 5.55
CA MET A 394 5.22 -9.60 5.40
C MET A 394 5.08 -8.07 5.35
N ASN A 395 4.04 -7.56 4.70
CA ASN A 395 3.76 -6.12 4.69
C ASN A 395 3.64 -5.55 6.11
N TYR A 396 3.08 -6.33 7.04
CA TYR A 396 2.73 -5.88 8.39
C TYR A 396 3.71 -6.30 9.51
N TRP A 397 4.68 -7.18 9.24
CA TRP A 397 5.75 -7.51 10.18
C TRP A 397 6.46 -6.30 10.82
N PRO A 398 6.78 -5.21 10.09
CA PRO A 398 7.47 -4.08 10.73
C PRO A 398 6.57 -3.23 11.63
N VAL A 399 5.23 -3.34 11.54
CA VAL A 399 4.31 -2.35 12.11
C VAL A 399 4.49 -2.16 13.61
N GLU A 400 4.47 -3.25 14.38
CA GLU A 400 4.60 -3.16 15.83
C GLU A 400 6.05 -2.84 16.26
N VAL A 401 7.00 -3.63 15.77
CA VAL A 401 8.42 -3.52 16.17
C VAL A 401 9.07 -2.21 15.71
N CYS A 402 8.57 -1.59 14.64
CA CYS A 402 9.03 -0.29 14.14
C CYS A 402 8.17 0.89 14.62
N ASN A 403 7.38 0.69 15.68
CA ASN A 403 6.63 1.72 16.40
C ASN A 403 5.59 2.48 15.54
N LEU A 404 4.82 1.72 14.75
CA LEU A 404 3.74 2.18 13.88
C LEU A 404 2.41 1.48 14.20
N SER A 405 2.23 1.05 15.46
CA SER A 405 1.13 0.18 15.93
C SER A 405 -0.27 0.56 15.44
N GLU A 406 -0.56 1.86 15.32
CA GLU A 406 -1.85 2.34 14.83
C GLU A 406 -2.13 1.95 13.37
N LEU A 407 -1.09 1.78 12.55
CA LEU A 407 -1.20 1.36 11.15
C LEU A 407 -1.46 -0.14 10.99
N HIS A 408 -1.54 -0.90 12.09
CA HIS A 408 -1.97 -2.31 12.04
C HIS A 408 -3.50 -2.42 11.88
N LYS A 409 -4.23 -1.37 12.28
CA LYS A 409 -5.69 -1.36 12.33
C LYS A 409 -6.38 -1.76 11.01
N PRO A 410 -5.94 -1.33 9.81
CA PRO A 410 -6.56 -1.76 8.56
C PRO A 410 -6.55 -3.28 8.36
N LEU A 411 -5.44 -3.95 8.69
CA LEU A 411 -5.34 -5.41 8.57
C LEU A 411 -6.22 -6.12 9.62
N ILE A 412 -6.27 -5.57 10.83
CA ILE A 412 -7.15 -6.07 11.90
C ILE A 412 -8.62 -6.00 11.48
N ASP A 413 -9.07 -4.83 11.03
CA ASP A 413 -10.45 -4.59 10.60
C ASP A 413 -10.80 -5.48 9.40
N PHE A 414 -9.89 -5.58 8.43
CA PHE A 414 -10.05 -6.47 7.28
C PHE A 414 -10.22 -7.93 7.72
N THR A 415 -9.34 -8.42 8.60
CA THR A 415 -9.38 -9.80 9.11
C THR A 415 -10.71 -10.10 9.82
N GLN A 416 -11.22 -9.17 10.62
CA GLN A 416 -12.54 -9.32 11.25
C GLN A 416 -13.67 -9.28 10.22
N SER A 417 -13.55 -8.45 9.18
CA SER A 417 -14.58 -8.28 8.15
C SER A 417 -14.80 -9.52 7.28
N ILE A 418 -13.78 -10.35 7.09
CA ILE A 418 -13.86 -11.56 6.27
C ILE A 418 -14.42 -12.78 7.03
N VAL A 419 -14.58 -12.70 8.36
CA VAL A 419 -15.05 -13.82 9.19
C VAL A 419 -16.37 -14.42 8.68
N PRO A 420 -17.45 -13.64 8.41
CA PRO A 420 -18.72 -14.24 7.94
C PRO A 420 -18.59 -14.98 6.60
N SER A 421 -17.74 -14.47 5.69
CA SER A 421 -17.43 -15.16 4.43
C SER A 421 -16.64 -16.45 4.70
N GLY A 422 -15.68 -16.39 5.62
CA GLY A 422 -14.89 -17.55 6.03
C GLY A 422 -15.70 -18.64 6.73
N GLU A 423 -16.75 -18.28 7.49
CA GLU A 423 -17.71 -19.24 8.07
C GLU A 423 -18.50 -19.95 6.97
N ALA A 424 -18.98 -19.20 5.97
CA ALA A 424 -19.65 -19.77 4.82
C ALA A 424 -18.73 -20.72 4.04
N THR A 425 -17.45 -20.36 3.85
CA THR A 425 -16.44 -21.21 3.24
C THR A 425 -16.16 -22.48 4.07
N ALA A 426 -16.00 -22.36 5.39
CA ALA A 426 -15.78 -23.50 6.29
C ALA A 426 -16.93 -24.52 6.19
N GLN A 427 -18.16 -24.04 6.23
CA GLN A 427 -19.34 -24.88 6.10
C GLN A 427 -19.45 -25.52 4.71
N THR A 428 -19.15 -24.75 3.66
CA THR A 428 -19.37 -25.18 2.26
C THR A 428 -18.34 -26.20 1.79
N PHE A 429 -17.07 -25.99 2.12
CA PHE A 429 -15.99 -26.83 1.62
C PHE A 429 -15.64 -27.96 2.58
N TYR A 430 -15.81 -27.75 3.89
CA TYR A 430 -15.33 -28.68 4.91
C TYR A 430 -16.42 -29.25 5.81
N GLY A 431 -17.65 -28.70 5.76
CA GLY A 431 -18.70 -29.05 6.72
C GLY A 431 -18.27 -28.78 8.17
N ALA A 432 -17.38 -27.82 8.35
CA ALA A 432 -16.67 -27.53 9.59
C ALA A 432 -17.28 -26.31 10.30
N ASN A 433 -17.12 -26.25 11.62
CA ASN A 433 -17.46 -25.08 12.41
C ASN A 433 -16.37 -24.02 12.31
N GLY A 434 -16.60 -22.81 12.83
CA GLY A 434 -15.61 -21.75 12.80
C GLY A 434 -15.46 -21.13 11.41
N TRP A 435 -14.32 -20.49 11.15
CA TRP A 435 -14.06 -19.82 9.88
C TRP A 435 -12.65 -20.10 9.37
N LEU A 436 -12.45 -20.01 8.05
CA LEU A 436 -11.12 -19.97 7.44
C LEU A 436 -11.07 -18.99 6.27
N ALA A 437 -9.86 -18.65 5.86
CA ALA A 437 -9.55 -18.12 4.54
C ALA A 437 -8.38 -18.91 3.95
N HIS A 438 -8.41 -19.12 2.64
CA HIS A 438 -7.31 -19.76 1.91
C HIS A 438 -6.18 -18.76 1.64
N MET A 439 -5.33 -19.01 0.63
CA MET A 439 -4.13 -18.21 0.37
C MET A 439 -4.35 -16.80 -0.19
N MET A 440 -5.56 -16.37 -0.52
CA MET A 440 -5.81 -15.03 -1.06
C MET A 440 -7.16 -14.50 -0.64
N SER A 441 -7.27 -13.19 -0.63
CA SER A 441 -8.50 -12.46 -0.40
C SER A 441 -8.48 -11.11 -1.12
N ASN A 442 -9.58 -10.38 -1.04
CA ASN A 442 -9.79 -9.10 -1.68
C ASN A 442 -10.74 -8.25 -0.82
N PRO A 443 -10.97 -6.97 -1.15
CA PRO A 443 -11.91 -6.15 -0.39
C PRO A 443 -13.37 -6.63 -0.46
N TRP A 444 -13.69 -7.51 -1.41
CA TRP A 444 -14.99 -8.18 -1.55
C TRP A 444 -15.11 -9.44 -0.68
N LYS A 445 -14.17 -9.64 0.27
CA LYS A 445 -14.18 -10.69 1.29
C LYS A 445 -14.14 -12.10 0.72
N PHE A 446 -13.42 -12.31 -0.38
CA PHE A 446 -13.23 -13.65 -0.94
C PHE A 446 -12.42 -14.54 0.02
N THR A 447 -12.93 -15.73 0.35
CA THR A 447 -12.26 -16.68 1.28
C THR A 447 -12.19 -18.11 0.74
N ALA A 448 -12.83 -18.39 -0.39
CA ALA A 448 -12.88 -19.70 -1.05
C ALA A 448 -11.47 -20.18 -1.48
N PRO A 449 -11.26 -21.48 -1.72
CA PRO A 449 -10.01 -21.96 -2.30
C PRO A 449 -9.81 -21.39 -3.71
N GLY A 450 -8.57 -21.28 -4.15
CA GLY A 450 -8.29 -20.84 -5.51
C GLY A 450 -8.71 -21.81 -6.61
N GLU A 451 -8.66 -21.34 -7.85
CA GLU A 451 -8.98 -22.11 -9.06
C GLU A 451 -8.01 -23.28 -9.34
N HIS A 452 -6.92 -23.43 -8.58
CA HIS A 452 -5.98 -24.53 -8.77
C HIS A 452 -5.34 -24.95 -7.45
N ALA A 453 -5.43 -26.24 -7.12
CA ALA A 453 -5.06 -26.76 -5.81
C ALA A 453 -3.53 -26.76 -5.52
N SER A 454 -2.66 -26.48 -6.50
CA SER A 454 -1.21 -26.37 -6.23
C SER A 454 -0.84 -25.19 -5.33
N TRP A 455 -1.71 -24.18 -5.30
CA TRP A 455 -1.58 -22.98 -4.49
C TRP A 455 -2.87 -22.73 -3.67
N GLY A 456 -4.04 -22.94 -4.29
CA GLY A 456 -5.36 -22.68 -3.71
C GLY A 456 -5.80 -23.65 -2.60
N ALA A 457 -5.11 -24.78 -2.40
CA ALA A 457 -5.42 -25.73 -1.34
C ALA A 457 -4.94 -25.28 0.05
N THR A 458 -4.08 -24.28 0.12
CA THR A 458 -3.55 -23.72 1.38
C THR A 458 -4.69 -23.10 2.19
N ASN A 459 -5.05 -23.72 3.30
CA ASN A 459 -6.23 -23.36 4.11
C ASN A 459 -5.88 -22.68 5.45
N THR A 460 -4.64 -22.20 5.58
CA THR A 460 -4.09 -21.57 6.78
C THR A 460 -3.97 -20.05 6.69
N GLY A 461 -4.40 -19.42 5.60
CA GLY A 461 -4.29 -17.96 5.43
C GLY A 461 -5.03 -17.17 6.51
N GLY A 462 -6.28 -17.53 6.82
CA GLY A 462 -7.05 -16.90 7.91
C GLY A 462 -6.45 -17.15 9.30
N ALA A 463 -5.83 -18.31 9.50
CA ALA A 463 -5.12 -18.65 10.74
C ALA A 463 -3.86 -17.80 10.91
N TRP A 464 -3.12 -17.58 9.82
CA TRP A 464 -1.94 -16.73 9.83
C TRP A 464 -2.29 -15.25 10.04
N LEU A 465 -3.41 -14.78 9.49
CA LEU A 465 -3.94 -13.45 9.83
C LEU A 465 -4.23 -13.28 11.34
N CYS A 466 -4.58 -14.36 12.05
CA CYS A 466 -4.79 -14.29 13.50
C CYS A 466 -3.50 -14.07 14.29
N GLU A 467 -2.32 -14.38 13.73
CA GLU A 467 -1.02 -14.01 14.32
C GLU A 467 -0.95 -12.49 14.50
N HIS A 468 -1.35 -11.73 13.48
CA HIS A 468 -1.36 -10.26 13.51
C HIS A 468 -2.32 -9.68 14.57
N LEU A 469 -3.49 -10.33 14.77
CA LEU A 469 -4.42 -9.95 15.84
C LEU A 469 -3.80 -10.16 17.22
N TRP A 470 -3.08 -11.26 17.41
CA TRP A 470 -2.39 -11.54 18.67
C TRP A 470 -1.18 -10.63 18.87
N GLU A 471 -0.38 -10.42 17.83
CA GLU A 471 0.83 -9.58 17.87
C GLU A 471 0.52 -8.16 18.33
N HIS A 472 -0.56 -7.55 17.82
CA HIS A 472 -0.98 -6.23 18.31
C HIS A 472 -1.25 -6.24 19.82
N TYR A 473 -1.92 -7.27 20.35
CA TYR A 473 -2.08 -7.43 21.80
C TYR A 473 -0.74 -7.70 22.51
N ALA A 474 0.14 -8.53 21.94
CA ALA A 474 1.42 -8.87 22.55
C ALA A 474 2.30 -7.63 22.74
N PHE A 475 2.31 -6.70 21.78
CA PHE A 475 3.04 -5.45 21.87
C PHE A 475 2.36 -4.40 22.77
N THR A 476 1.04 -4.25 22.69
CA THR A 476 0.31 -3.18 23.41
C THR A 476 -0.13 -3.56 24.82
N GLN A 477 -0.32 -4.86 25.06
CA GLN A 477 -0.96 -5.45 26.24
C GLN A 477 -2.39 -4.92 26.50
N ASP A 478 -3.07 -4.39 25.47
CA ASP A 478 -4.43 -3.86 25.58
C ASP A 478 -5.48 -4.98 25.64
N LYS A 479 -6.05 -5.17 26.83
CA LYS A 479 -7.08 -6.20 27.08
C LYS A 479 -8.45 -5.82 26.54
N GLU A 480 -8.77 -4.53 26.39
CA GLU A 480 -10.02 -4.12 25.74
C GLU A 480 -9.95 -4.46 24.25
N TYR A 481 -8.83 -4.14 23.60
CA TYR A 481 -8.54 -4.60 22.25
C TYR A 481 -8.63 -6.13 22.13
N LEU A 482 -7.93 -6.88 23.00
CA LEU A 482 -7.96 -8.35 22.92
C LEU A 482 -9.39 -8.90 22.99
N ARG A 483 -10.27 -8.31 23.81
CA ARG A 483 -11.68 -8.75 23.88
C ARG A 483 -12.43 -8.55 22.57
N THR A 484 -12.08 -7.57 21.75
CA THR A 484 -12.75 -7.34 20.45
C THR A 484 -12.29 -8.34 19.40
N VAL A 485 -11.01 -8.75 19.41
CA VAL A 485 -10.44 -9.66 18.41
C VAL A 485 -10.45 -11.13 18.81
N TYR A 486 -10.50 -11.45 20.11
CA TYR A 486 -10.47 -12.84 20.61
C TYR A 486 -11.53 -13.77 19.97
N PRO A 487 -12.79 -13.34 19.72
CA PRO A 487 -13.75 -14.17 19.00
C PRO A 487 -13.28 -14.59 17.60
N THR A 488 -12.51 -13.75 16.92
CA THR A 488 -11.91 -14.04 15.61
C THR A 488 -10.85 -15.15 15.73
N LEU A 489 -9.93 -15.06 16.71
CA LEU A 489 -8.94 -16.11 16.96
C LEU A 489 -9.60 -17.44 17.33
N ALA A 490 -10.54 -17.40 18.28
CA ALA A 490 -11.26 -18.59 18.74
C ALA A 490 -12.07 -19.25 17.61
N GLY A 491 -12.67 -18.45 16.72
CA GLY A 491 -13.39 -18.94 15.54
C GLY A 491 -12.48 -19.65 14.53
N ALA A 492 -11.26 -19.15 14.32
CA ALA A 492 -10.29 -19.82 13.45
C ALA A 492 -9.80 -21.14 14.10
N ALA A 493 -9.56 -21.14 15.41
CA ALA A 493 -9.18 -22.35 16.14
C ALA A 493 -10.28 -23.42 16.07
N GLN A 494 -11.55 -23.01 16.17
CA GLN A 494 -12.71 -23.88 16.06
C GLN A 494 -12.82 -24.58 14.69
N PHE A 495 -12.35 -23.93 13.62
CA PHE A 495 -12.22 -24.57 12.30
C PHE A 495 -11.27 -25.76 12.36
N PHE A 496 -10.02 -25.57 12.78
CA PHE A 496 -9.06 -26.68 12.82
C PHE A 496 -9.47 -27.81 13.77
N LEU A 497 -10.08 -27.48 14.92
CA LEU A 497 -10.61 -28.48 15.84
C LEU A 497 -11.72 -29.36 15.21
N SER A 498 -12.49 -28.82 14.26
CA SER A 498 -13.58 -29.56 13.62
C SER A 498 -13.21 -30.16 12.25
N SER A 499 -12.13 -29.69 11.63
CA SER A 499 -11.75 -30.08 10.26
C SER A 499 -10.56 -31.04 10.19
N MET A 500 -9.61 -31.01 11.13
CA MET A 500 -8.43 -31.87 11.10
C MET A 500 -8.77 -33.36 11.28
N ILE A 501 -7.93 -34.24 10.72
CA ILE A 501 -8.10 -35.70 10.80
C ILE A 501 -6.86 -36.35 11.42
N SER A 502 -7.01 -37.55 11.99
CA SER A 502 -5.88 -38.34 12.48
C SER A 502 -5.12 -38.99 11.33
N GLU A 503 -3.79 -38.81 11.28
CA GLU A 503 -2.93 -39.52 10.35
C GLU A 503 -2.62 -40.96 10.83
N PRO A 504 -2.42 -41.93 9.92
CA PRO A 504 -2.47 -43.35 10.26
C PRO A 504 -1.24 -43.91 10.99
N ARG A 505 -0.09 -43.23 10.99
CA ARG A 505 1.18 -43.78 11.52
C ARG A 505 1.34 -43.52 13.02
N ASN A 506 1.10 -42.30 13.47
CA ASN A 506 1.28 -41.86 14.86
C ASN A 506 -0.01 -41.37 15.50
N GLY A 507 -1.09 -41.18 14.73
CA GLY A 507 -2.38 -40.71 15.24
C GLY A 507 -2.46 -39.20 15.47
N TRP A 508 -1.50 -38.42 14.95
CA TRP A 508 -1.53 -36.95 15.06
C TRP A 508 -2.71 -36.34 14.29
N LEU A 509 -3.28 -35.27 14.82
CA LEU A 509 -4.24 -34.46 14.08
C LEU A 509 -3.49 -33.61 13.04
N VAL A 510 -3.94 -33.66 11.79
CA VAL A 510 -3.34 -32.96 10.66
C VAL A 510 -4.40 -32.32 9.77
N THR A 511 -4.02 -31.24 9.09
CA THR A 511 -4.79 -30.67 7.98
C THR A 511 -4.82 -31.65 6.81
N ALA A 512 -6.00 -31.80 6.18
CA ALA A 512 -6.16 -32.63 4.99
C ALA A 512 -7.46 -32.28 4.23
N PRO A 513 -7.39 -31.92 2.94
CA PRO A 513 -6.17 -31.65 2.16
C PRO A 513 -5.51 -30.31 2.53
N SER A 514 -4.22 -30.16 2.22
CA SER A 514 -3.50 -28.87 2.21
C SER A 514 -2.25 -28.95 1.31
N SER A 515 -1.48 -27.87 1.22
CA SER A 515 -0.22 -27.78 0.47
C SER A 515 0.84 -26.99 1.23
N SER A 516 2.12 -27.24 0.92
CA SER A 516 3.22 -26.35 1.33
C SER A 516 3.38 -25.30 0.23
N PRO A 517 2.93 -24.04 0.40
CA PRO A 517 2.88 -23.05 -0.67
C PRO A 517 4.28 -22.72 -1.19
N GLU A 518 4.54 -22.60 -2.49
CA GLU A 518 3.87 -23.27 -3.62
C GLU A 518 4.76 -24.41 -4.14
N ASN A 519 5.29 -25.18 -3.21
CA ASN A 519 6.32 -26.17 -3.48
C ASN A 519 5.72 -27.53 -3.85
N ALA A 520 6.34 -28.19 -4.83
CA ALA A 520 6.02 -29.55 -5.21
C ALA A 520 6.93 -30.56 -4.48
N PHE A 521 6.45 -31.78 -4.35
CA PHE A 521 7.21 -32.97 -3.96
C PHE A 521 6.92 -34.11 -4.94
N TYR A 522 7.75 -35.16 -4.87
CA TYR A 522 7.65 -36.33 -5.72
C TYR A 522 7.29 -37.56 -4.91
N MET A 523 6.39 -38.38 -5.45
CA MET A 523 6.05 -39.68 -4.87
C MET A 523 7.08 -40.73 -5.30
N PRO A 524 7.41 -41.73 -4.46
CA PRO A 524 8.32 -42.80 -4.86
C PRO A 524 7.89 -43.49 -6.15
N GLY A 525 8.76 -43.49 -7.16
CA GLY A 525 8.49 -44.10 -8.46
C GLY A 525 7.62 -43.28 -9.42
N SER A 526 7.40 -42.00 -9.15
CA SER A 526 6.76 -41.05 -10.09
C SER A 526 7.56 -39.75 -10.20
N ASP A 527 7.66 -39.24 -11.42
CA ASP A 527 8.22 -37.91 -11.73
C ASP A 527 7.14 -36.81 -11.76
N ASP A 528 5.88 -37.16 -11.43
CA ASP A 528 4.79 -36.20 -11.35
C ASP A 528 4.99 -35.26 -10.16
N ARG A 529 4.83 -33.95 -10.42
CA ARG A 529 4.84 -32.92 -9.37
C ARG A 529 3.54 -32.98 -8.58
N ILE A 530 3.65 -33.26 -7.28
CA ILE A 530 2.54 -33.28 -6.34
C ILE A 530 2.67 -32.12 -5.36
N PHE A 531 1.56 -31.48 -5.03
CA PHE A 531 1.46 -30.32 -4.12
C PHE A 531 0.56 -30.64 -2.93
N VAL A 532 -0.50 -31.43 -3.16
CA VAL A 532 -1.51 -31.76 -2.15
C VAL A 532 -1.01 -32.87 -1.22
N CYS A 533 -1.04 -32.60 0.09
CA CYS A 533 -0.60 -33.51 1.13
C CYS A 533 -1.47 -33.40 2.41
N MET A 534 -1.07 -34.13 3.45
CA MET A 534 -1.61 -34.02 4.80
C MET A 534 -0.55 -33.39 5.71
N GLY A 535 -0.95 -32.42 6.52
CA GLY A 535 -0.12 -31.82 7.57
C GLY A 535 1.26 -31.35 7.10
N PRO A 536 1.38 -30.49 6.07
CA PRO A 536 2.64 -29.84 5.76
C PRO A 536 3.14 -29.07 6.99
N THR A 537 4.46 -28.95 7.15
CA THR A 537 5.05 -28.37 8.36
C THR A 537 4.58 -26.94 8.63
N MET A 538 4.36 -26.14 7.58
CA MET A 538 3.79 -24.80 7.70
C MET A 538 2.44 -24.81 8.44
N ASP A 539 1.52 -25.70 8.06
CA ASP A 539 0.22 -25.79 8.72
C ASP A 539 0.36 -26.18 10.19
N VAL A 540 1.24 -27.13 10.49
CA VAL A 540 1.49 -27.55 11.88
C VAL A 540 1.99 -26.38 12.72
N GLN A 541 2.86 -25.54 12.18
CA GLN A 541 3.40 -24.38 12.89
C GLN A 541 2.34 -23.31 13.12
N ILE A 542 1.61 -22.90 12.07
CA ILE A 542 0.57 -21.87 12.16
C ILE A 542 -0.57 -22.31 13.09
N VAL A 543 -1.03 -23.56 12.97
CA VAL A 543 -2.12 -24.07 13.82
C VAL A 543 -1.66 -24.20 15.28
N ASN A 544 -0.41 -24.61 15.53
CA ASN A 544 0.13 -24.67 16.88
C ASN A 544 0.25 -23.27 17.52
N GLU A 545 0.67 -22.28 16.75
CA GLU A 545 0.72 -20.89 17.21
C GLU A 545 -0.68 -20.34 17.50
N LEU A 546 -1.63 -20.55 16.59
CA LEU A 546 -3.02 -20.18 16.81
C LEU A 546 -3.58 -20.78 18.12
N PHE A 547 -3.35 -22.07 18.38
CA PHE A 547 -3.77 -22.72 19.61
C PHE A 547 -2.99 -22.28 20.86
N THR A 548 -1.80 -21.72 20.70
CA THR A 548 -1.03 -21.15 21.81
C THR A 548 -1.56 -19.76 22.18
N ASN A 549 -2.07 -19.01 21.19
CA ASN A 549 -2.58 -17.66 21.35
C ASN A 549 -4.04 -17.61 21.85
N VAL A 550 -4.81 -18.70 21.67
CA VAL A 550 -6.18 -18.90 22.22
C VAL A 550 -6.10 -19.51 23.62
#